data_AF-A0A932C4B4-F1
#
_entry.id   AF-A0A932C4B4-F1
#
_cell.length_a   1.000
_cell.length_b   1.000
_cell.length_c   1.000
_cell.angle_alpha   90.00
_cell.angle_beta   90.00
_cell.angle_gamma   90.00
#
_symmetry.space_group_name_H-M   'P 1'
#
loop_
_entity.id
_entity.type
_entity.pdbx_description
1 polymer ?
#
loop_
_entity_poly.entity_id
_entity_poly.type
_entity_poly.pdbx_seq_one_letter_code
_entity_poly.pdbx_strand_id
1 'polypeptide(L)'
;MKTTLAALLCITLATLFAAQPTPPPKMFAVRLDTGPAWDAAKKPTEQAGMKEHGANIARMRREGALVLGARCGDTGLMVLRVPDEPAARAQFADDPTIAAGVFKMQVDVFAPFAHGSTAWLTTPEAVVLRAYLDACNRHEPDAVAALLAPGVKWLSLEADKLTVDGDGREALRTWLAGYFGKLPDVRSEFLSIEQTGAFLSVRERAAWTGKDGTRRSQQSHGVYEIRDGLIARAWYFPSVRDPAPPTR
;
A
#
# COMPACT_ATOMS: atom_id res chain seq x y z
N MET A 1 78.27 -0.45 -8.04
CA MET A 1 77.65 0.52 -7.11
C MET A 1 76.63 1.32 -7.89
N LYS A 2 75.41 1.36 -7.36
CA LYS A 2 74.20 1.96 -7.94
C LYS A 2 74.15 3.45 -7.59
N THR A 3 73.66 4.30 -8.49
CA THR A 3 73.03 5.59 -8.18
C THR A 3 72.24 6.11 -9.39
N THR A 4 71.29 7.01 -9.13
CA THR A 4 70.36 7.79 -9.99
C THR A 4 69.13 7.04 -10.55
N LEU A 5 67.90 7.57 -10.46
CA LEU A 5 67.31 8.73 -9.78
C LEU A 5 65.77 8.53 -9.74
N ALA A 6 65.13 9.23 -8.81
CA ALA A 6 63.71 9.20 -8.44
C ALA A 6 62.75 9.88 -9.44
N ALA A 7 61.47 9.49 -9.38
CA ALA A 7 60.33 10.38 -9.63
C ALA A 7 59.12 9.90 -8.79
N LEU A 8 58.84 10.66 -7.73
CA LEU A 8 57.69 10.51 -6.83
C LEU A 8 56.48 11.15 -7.52
N LEU A 9 55.47 10.36 -7.90
CA LEU A 9 54.23 10.85 -8.50
C LEU A 9 53.23 11.22 -7.40
N CYS A 10 53.09 12.53 -7.12
CA CYS A 10 51.99 13.07 -6.33
C CYS A 10 50.69 12.97 -7.14
N ILE A 11 49.85 11.98 -6.84
CA ILE A 11 48.47 11.91 -7.33
C ILE A 11 47.59 12.67 -6.33
N THR A 12 47.12 13.85 -6.73
CA THR A 12 46.05 14.59 -6.06
C THR A 12 44.72 13.86 -6.29
N LEU A 13 44.18 13.24 -5.25
CA LEU A 13 42.86 12.61 -5.26
C LEU A 13 41.78 13.70 -5.15
N ALA A 14 41.29 14.19 -6.28
CA ALA A 14 40.10 15.05 -6.32
C ALA A 14 38.86 14.19 -6.05
N THR A 15 38.32 14.26 -4.84
CA THR A 15 37.03 13.66 -4.49
C THR A 15 35.91 14.47 -5.15
N LEU A 16 35.42 13.97 -6.29
CA LEU A 16 34.14 14.37 -6.85
C LEU A 16 33.01 13.90 -5.91
N PHE A 17 32.54 14.77 -5.03
CA PHE A 17 31.23 14.60 -4.41
C PHE A 17 30.17 14.80 -5.51
N ALA A 18 29.73 13.70 -6.12
CA ALA A 18 28.48 13.71 -6.85
C ALA A 18 27.37 14.09 -5.85
N ALA A 19 26.61 15.15 -6.15
CA ALA A 19 25.44 15.52 -5.36
C ALA A 19 24.52 14.29 -5.28
N GLN A 20 24.30 13.78 -4.07
CA GLN A 20 23.34 12.70 -3.89
C GLN A 20 21.96 13.22 -4.31
N PRO A 21 21.18 12.45 -5.08
CA PRO A 21 19.82 12.84 -5.40
C PRO A 21 19.06 13.08 -4.11
N THR A 22 18.48 14.27 -3.96
CA THR A 22 17.68 14.61 -2.79
C THR A 22 16.56 13.59 -2.68
N PRO A 23 16.39 12.91 -1.53
CA PRO A 23 15.29 11.98 -1.34
C PRO A 23 13.97 12.69 -1.66
N PRO A 24 13.02 12.01 -2.34
CA PRO A 24 11.73 12.62 -2.63
C PRO A 24 11.05 13.02 -1.31
N PRO A 25 10.37 14.19 -1.26
CA PRO A 25 9.75 14.67 -0.04
C PRO A 25 8.69 13.68 0.44
N LYS A 26 8.67 13.42 1.74
CA LYS A 26 7.68 12.57 2.40
C LYS A 26 6.40 13.37 2.65
N MET A 27 5.30 12.65 2.86
CA MET A 27 4.06 13.25 3.31
C MET A 27 3.84 12.96 4.80
N PHE A 28 3.41 13.98 5.55
CA PHE A 28 3.12 13.88 6.97
C PHE A 28 1.69 14.34 7.24
N ALA A 29 0.96 13.57 8.04
CA ALA A 29 -0.33 13.95 8.57
C ALA A 29 -0.10 14.68 9.88
N VAL A 30 -0.57 15.92 9.96
CA VAL A 30 -0.56 16.72 11.17
C VAL A 30 -1.98 16.82 11.68
N ARG A 31 -2.19 16.31 12.89
CA ARG A 31 -3.46 16.37 13.61
C ARG A 31 -3.40 17.47 14.65
N LEU A 32 -4.37 18.37 14.61
CA LEU A 32 -4.56 19.44 15.58
C LEU A 32 -5.88 19.20 16.33
N ASP A 33 -5.77 18.81 17.59
CA ASP A 33 -6.91 18.68 18.47
C ASP A 33 -6.95 19.86 19.46
N THR A 34 -8.09 20.10 20.12
CA THR A 34 -8.18 21.11 21.17
C THR A 34 -7.22 20.78 22.32
N GLY A 35 -6.40 21.75 22.71
CA GLY A 35 -5.46 21.65 23.82
C GLY A 35 -6.04 22.18 25.14
N PRO A 36 -5.27 22.12 26.24
CA PRO A 36 -5.73 22.56 27.57
C PRO A 36 -6.10 24.04 27.68
N ALA A 37 -5.53 24.90 26.81
CA ALA A 37 -5.84 26.33 26.80
C ALA A 37 -7.02 26.68 25.88
N TRP A 38 -7.70 25.68 25.29
CA TRP A 38 -8.89 25.90 24.48
C TRP A 38 -10.05 26.41 25.35
N ASP A 39 -10.62 27.56 24.96
CA ASP A 39 -11.76 28.15 25.65
C ASP A 39 -13.06 27.75 24.94
N ALA A 40 -13.80 26.81 25.53
CA ALA A 40 -15.06 26.30 24.95
C ALA A 40 -16.18 27.37 24.88
N ALA A 41 -16.06 28.49 25.60
CA ALA A 41 -17.02 29.59 25.53
C ALA A 41 -16.79 30.52 24.32
N LYS A 42 -15.62 30.42 23.68
CA LYS A 42 -15.23 31.22 22.52
C LYS A 42 -15.37 30.44 21.22
N LYS A 43 -15.70 31.15 20.14
CA LYS A 43 -15.66 30.55 18.80
C LYS A 43 -14.22 30.22 18.40
N PRO A 44 -13.99 29.26 17.49
CA PRO A 44 -12.65 28.94 17.03
C PRO A 44 -11.85 30.14 16.51
N THR A 45 -12.48 31.12 15.88
CA THR A 45 -11.80 32.34 15.38
C THR A 45 -11.44 33.35 16.46
N GLU A 46 -12.02 33.20 17.66
CA GLU A 46 -11.83 34.10 18.81
C GLU A 46 -10.79 33.56 19.80
N GLN A 47 -10.24 32.37 19.56
CA GLN A 47 -9.17 31.82 20.40
C GLN A 47 -7.89 32.66 20.21
N ALA A 48 -7.07 32.71 21.26
CA ALA A 48 -5.80 33.43 21.22
C ALA A 48 -4.88 32.86 20.13
N GLY A 49 -4.26 33.73 19.33
CA GLY A 49 -3.29 33.33 18.28
C GLY A 49 -3.89 32.84 16.96
N MET A 50 -5.22 32.82 16.82
CA MET A 50 -5.88 32.23 15.64
C MET A 50 -5.67 33.01 14.35
N LYS A 51 -5.41 34.31 14.43
CA LYS A 51 -5.08 35.13 13.26
C LYS A 51 -3.73 34.71 12.69
N GLU A 52 -2.74 34.54 13.54
CA GLU A 52 -1.39 34.10 13.22
C GLU A 52 -1.38 32.65 12.73
N HIS A 53 -2.14 31.77 13.39
CA HIS A 53 -2.35 30.39 12.93
C HIS A 53 -2.91 30.34 11.51
N GLY A 54 -3.96 31.12 11.23
CA GLY A 54 -4.53 31.24 9.88
C GLY A 54 -3.52 31.78 8.86
N ALA A 55 -2.70 32.76 9.25
CA ALA A 55 -1.62 33.29 8.42
C ALA A 55 -0.54 32.23 8.12
N ASN A 56 -0.19 31.39 9.10
CA ASN A 56 0.76 30.30 8.93
C ASN A 56 0.22 29.23 7.97
N ILE A 57 -1.06 28.84 8.09
CA ILE A 57 -1.74 27.96 7.13
C ILE A 57 -1.68 28.55 5.72
N ALA A 58 -1.99 29.84 5.57
CA ALA A 58 -1.94 30.52 4.29
C ALA A 58 -0.52 30.56 3.70
N ARG A 59 0.51 30.77 4.53
CA ARG A 59 1.92 30.68 4.15
C ARG A 59 2.26 29.29 3.62
N MET A 60 1.96 28.24 4.37
CA MET A 60 2.24 26.86 3.96
C MET A 60 1.55 26.47 2.65
N ARG A 61 0.33 26.98 2.37
CA ARG A 61 -0.34 26.77 1.07
C ARG A 61 0.41 27.46 -0.07
N ARG A 62 0.82 28.72 0.12
CA ARG A 62 1.57 29.49 -0.90
C ARG A 62 2.93 28.87 -1.20
N GLU A 63 3.62 28.34 -0.18
CA GLU A 63 4.92 27.68 -0.33
C GLU A 63 4.82 26.24 -0.84
N GLY A 64 3.60 25.70 -0.99
CA GLY A 64 3.37 24.33 -1.44
C GLY A 64 3.65 23.24 -0.39
N ALA A 65 3.98 23.64 0.85
CA ALA A 65 4.18 22.73 1.96
C ALA A 65 2.87 22.06 2.39
N LEU A 66 1.75 22.79 2.42
CA LEU A 66 0.42 22.23 2.75
C LEU A 66 -0.29 21.72 1.49
N VAL A 67 -0.42 20.40 1.37
CA VAL A 67 -1.09 19.73 0.25
C VAL A 67 -2.60 19.64 0.45
N LEU A 68 -3.02 19.30 1.66
CA LEU A 68 -4.43 19.18 2.04
C LEU A 68 -4.62 19.74 3.44
N GLY A 69 -5.69 20.48 3.66
CA GLY A 69 -6.08 20.95 4.99
C GLY A 69 -7.59 20.89 5.11
N ALA A 70 -8.08 20.21 6.14
CA ALA A 70 -9.49 20.00 6.39
C ALA A 70 -9.82 20.04 7.89
N ARG A 71 -11.07 20.37 8.20
CA ARG A 71 -11.64 20.22 9.52
C ARG A 71 -12.45 18.92 9.54
N CYS A 72 -12.09 18.01 10.44
CA CYS A 72 -12.72 16.71 10.64
C CYS A 72 -13.37 16.69 12.03
N GLY A 73 -14.60 17.19 12.13
CA GLY A 73 -15.24 17.44 13.43
C GLY A 73 -14.46 18.48 14.24
N ASP A 74 -14.09 18.13 15.47
CA ASP A 74 -13.30 19.01 16.35
C ASP A 74 -11.80 18.99 16.05
N THR A 75 -11.36 18.08 15.18
CA THR A 75 -9.96 17.87 14.81
C THR A 75 -9.61 18.60 13.51
N GLY A 76 -8.50 19.32 13.48
CA GLY A 76 -7.85 19.76 12.24
C GLY A 76 -6.96 18.67 11.68
N LEU A 77 -7.06 18.40 10.38
CA LEU A 77 -6.14 17.52 9.65
C LEU A 77 -5.42 18.32 8.57
N MET A 78 -4.10 18.19 8.53
CA MET A 78 -3.25 18.79 7.52
C MET A 78 -2.31 17.73 6.95
N VAL A 79 -2.11 17.71 5.64
CA VAL A 79 -1.12 16.86 4.97
C VAL A 79 -0.01 17.74 4.44
N LEU A 80 1.19 17.59 4.99
CA LEU A 80 2.37 18.36 4.61
C LEU A 80 3.29 17.56 3.68
N ARG A 81 3.89 18.24 2.71
CA ARG A 81 4.97 17.72 1.86
C ARG A 81 6.29 18.36 2.28
N VAL A 82 7.10 17.62 3.03
CA VAL A 82 8.37 18.07 3.64
C VAL A 82 9.38 16.91 3.69
N PRO A 83 10.69 17.16 3.83
CA PRO A 83 11.69 16.08 3.75
C PRO A 83 11.59 15.05 4.89
N ASP A 84 11.24 15.48 6.10
CA ASP A 84 11.21 14.66 7.30
C ASP A 84 10.27 15.22 8.40
N GLU A 85 10.12 14.47 9.50
CA GLU A 85 9.25 14.86 10.61
C GLU A 85 9.72 16.15 11.32
N PRO A 86 11.03 16.36 11.60
CA PRO A 86 11.52 17.64 12.12
C PRO A 86 11.09 18.84 11.25
N ALA A 87 11.18 18.72 9.92
CA ALA A 87 10.72 19.76 9.01
C ALA A 87 9.21 19.98 9.06
N ALA A 88 8.41 18.93 9.29
CA ALA A 88 6.96 19.06 9.52
C ALA A 88 6.67 19.85 10.81
N ARG A 89 7.37 19.54 11.91
CA ARG A 89 7.23 20.27 13.19
C ARG A 89 7.67 21.72 13.08
N ALA A 90 8.75 21.98 12.33
CA ALA A 90 9.26 23.34 12.10
C ALA A 90 8.23 24.26 11.43
N GLN A 91 7.29 23.72 10.65
CA GLN A 91 6.22 24.52 10.05
C GLN A 91 5.28 25.17 11.08
N PHE A 92 5.27 24.68 12.32
CA PHE A 92 4.42 25.17 13.42
C PHE A 92 5.23 25.73 14.59
N ALA A 93 6.56 25.88 14.46
CA ALA A 93 7.41 26.32 15.56
C ALA A 93 7.02 27.72 16.08
N ASP A 94 6.66 28.62 15.15
CA ASP A 94 6.22 29.98 15.45
C ASP A 94 4.67 30.08 15.59
N ASP A 95 4.01 28.93 15.66
CA ASP A 95 2.59 28.69 15.93
C ASP A 95 2.08 29.21 17.30
N PRO A 96 1.54 30.44 17.51
CA PRO A 96 1.18 30.83 18.87
C PRO A 96 0.05 29.99 19.46
N THR A 97 -0.80 29.37 18.63
CA THR A 97 -1.85 28.45 19.10
C THR A 97 -1.28 27.13 19.59
N ILE A 98 -0.15 26.70 19.03
CA ILE A 98 0.59 25.51 19.48
C ILE A 98 1.38 25.85 20.75
N ALA A 99 2.14 26.94 20.73
CA ALA A 99 2.97 27.38 21.85
C ALA A 99 2.15 27.68 23.11
N ALA A 100 0.97 28.29 22.95
CA ALA A 100 0.06 28.59 24.06
C ALA A 100 -0.80 27.38 24.49
N GLY A 101 -0.71 26.23 23.81
CA GLY A 101 -1.49 25.04 24.13
C GLY A 101 -2.99 25.15 23.80
N VAL A 102 -3.37 26.07 22.90
CA VAL A 102 -4.74 26.18 22.36
C VAL A 102 -5.06 24.97 21.50
N PHE A 103 -4.09 24.52 20.70
CA PHE A 103 -4.12 23.21 20.04
C PHE A 103 -2.99 22.32 20.54
N LYS A 104 -3.27 21.01 20.56
CA LYS A 104 -2.26 19.97 20.69
C LYS A 104 -1.98 19.39 19.31
N MET A 105 -0.70 19.23 18.98
CA MET A 105 -0.26 18.76 17.67
C MET A 105 0.30 17.34 17.76
N GLN A 106 -0.15 16.48 16.86
CA GLN A 106 0.47 15.19 16.58
C GLN A 106 0.91 15.17 15.12
N VAL A 107 2.07 14.58 14.86
CA VAL A 107 2.63 14.41 13.52
C VAL A 107 2.85 12.92 13.30
N ASP A 108 2.26 12.38 12.24
CA ASP A 108 2.41 11.00 11.81
C ASP A 108 2.85 10.97 10.34
N VAL A 109 3.48 9.88 9.91
CA VAL A 109 3.71 9.65 8.48
C VAL A 109 2.36 9.46 7.78
N PHE A 110 2.11 10.22 6.72
CA PHE A 110 0.89 10.06 5.93
C PHE A 110 1.03 8.88 4.97
N ALA A 111 0.54 7.72 5.40
CA ALA A 111 0.46 6.49 4.63
C ALA A 111 -1.02 6.08 4.46
N PRO A 112 -1.76 6.64 3.49
CA PRO A 112 -3.19 6.36 3.31
C PRO A 112 -3.47 4.90 2.92
N PHE A 113 -2.45 4.16 2.48
CA PHE A 113 -2.51 2.75 2.19
C PHE A 113 -1.63 1.99 3.20
N ALA A 114 -2.23 1.01 3.89
CA ALA A 114 -1.61 0.25 4.99
C ALA A 114 -0.31 -0.50 4.64
N HIS A 115 0.02 -0.63 3.35
CA HIS A 115 1.20 -1.37 2.87
C HIS A 115 2.38 -0.46 2.50
N GLY A 116 2.37 0.83 2.87
CA GLY A 116 3.59 1.67 2.89
C GLY A 116 4.29 1.92 1.55
N SER A 117 3.76 1.40 0.44
CA SER A 117 4.29 1.60 -0.91
C SER A 117 3.18 2.14 -1.81
N THR A 118 3.38 3.33 -2.36
CA THR A 118 2.61 3.86 -3.50
C THR A 118 3.01 3.21 -4.82
N ALA A 119 4.03 2.33 -4.84
CA ALA A 119 4.29 1.52 -6.00
C ALA A 119 3.31 0.35 -5.98
N TRP A 120 2.31 0.41 -6.87
CA TRP A 120 1.71 -0.79 -7.42
C TRP A 120 2.86 -1.73 -7.76
N LEU A 121 2.77 -3.00 -7.35
CA LEU A 121 3.75 -3.99 -7.77
C LEU A 121 3.65 -4.09 -9.30
N THR A 122 4.47 -3.36 -10.06
CA THR A 122 4.40 -3.26 -11.54
C THR A 122 5.36 -4.22 -12.23
N THR A 123 5.89 -5.18 -11.49
CA THR A 123 6.69 -6.26 -12.07
C THR A 123 5.87 -7.01 -13.12
N PRO A 124 6.51 -7.57 -14.16
CA PRO A 124 5.82 -8.38 -15.17
C PRO A 124 4.96 -9.49 -14.54
N GLU A 125 5.46 -10.11 -13.48
CA GLU A 125 4.75 -11.16 -12.74
C GLU A 125 3.47 -10.63 -12.09
N ALA A 126 3.55 -9.49 -11.42
CA ALA A 126 2.39 -8.87 -10.79
C ALA A 126 1.35 -8.39 -11.81
N VAL A 127 1.77 -8.00 -13.02
CA VAL A 127 0.87 -7.69 -14.13
C VAL A 127 0.12 -8.95 -14.58
N VAL A 128 0.81 -10.08 -14.74
CA VAL A 128 0.18 -11.38 -15.07
C VAL A 128 -0.81 -11.80 -13.99
N LEU A 129 -0.43 -11.69 -12.71
CA LEU A 129 -1.30 -12.08 -11.60
C LEU A 129 -2.58 -11.23 -11.52
N ARG A 130 -2.48 -9.92 -11.78
CA ARG A 130 -3.66 -9.06 -11.88
C ARG A 130 -4.54 -9.39 -13.10
N ALA A 131 -3.93 -9.63 -14.26
CA ALA A 131 -4.67 -10.05 -15.44
C ALA A 131 -5.42 -11.37 -15.19
N TYR A 132 -4.83 -12.29 -14.42
CA TYR A 132 -5.48 -13.53 -13.99
C TYR A 132 -6.70 -13.25 -13.10
N LEU A 133 -6.55 -12.41 -12.06
CA LEU A 133 -7.66 -12.03 -11.19
C LEU A 133 -8.80 -11.36 -11.99
N ASP A 134 -8.45 -10.46 -12.90
CA ASP A 134 -9.42 -9.76 -13.75
C ASP A 134 -10.16 -10.73 -14.66
N ALA A 135 -9.48 -11.68 -15.30
CA ALA A 135 -10.09 -12.71 -16.13
C ALA A 135 -11.01 -13.64 -15.32
N CYS A 136 -10.59 -14.03 -14.11
CA CYS A 136 -11.44 -14.76 -13.17
C CYS A 136 -12.69 -13.96 -12.82
N ASN A 137 -12.56 -12.67 -12.52
CA ASN A 137 -13.69 -11.80 -12.16
C ASN A 137 -14.63 -11.44 -13.33
N ARG A 138 -14.18 -11.63 -14.57
CA ARG A 138 -15.04 -11.58 -15.78
C ARG A 138 -15.63 -12.95 -16.13
N HIS A 139 -15.32 -13.99 -15.35
CA HIS A 139 -15.73 -15.38 -15.58
C HIS A 139 -15.32 -15.92 -16.97
N GLU A 140 -14.12 -15.56 -17.44
CA GLU A 140 -13.59 -15.93 -18.75
C GLU A 140 -12.54 -17.07 -18.61
N PRO A 141 -12.95 -18.36 -18.62
CA PRO A 141 -12.02 -19.47 -18.38
C PRO A 141 -10.91 -19.56 -19.43
N ASP A 142 -11.19 -19.16 -20.67
CA ASP A 142 -10.22 -19.16 -21.77
C ASP A 142 -9.15 -18.09 -21.59
N ALA A 143 -9.55 -16.90 -21.11
CA ALA A 143 -8.63 -15.81 -20.80
C ALA A 143 -7.76 -16.17 -19.58
N VAL A 144 -8.33 -16.86 -18.59
CA VAL A 144 -7.54 -17.41 -17.47
C VAL A 144 -6.54 -18.43 -17.99
N ALA A 145 -6.98 -19.40 -18.79
CA ALA A 145 -6.12 -20.47 -19.32
C ALA A 145 -4.92 -19.94 -20.12
N ALA A 146 -5.11 -18.84 -20.86
CA ALA A 146 -4.04 -18.18 -21.61
C ALA A 146 -2.89 -17.67 -20.73
N LEU A 147 -3.14 -17.42 -19.44
CA LEU A 147 -2.17 -16.93 -18.45
C LEU A 147 -1.49 -18.06 -17.66
N LEU A 148 -1.90 -19.32 -17.85
CA LEU A 148 -1.36 -20.47 -17.13
C LEU A 148 -0.30 -21.18 -17.95
N ALA A 149 0.77 -21.69 -17.33
CA ALA A 149 1.71 -22.58 -18.00
C ALA A 149 1.00 -23.88 -18.43
N PRO A 150 1.41 -24.56 -19.53
CA PRO A 150 0.76 -25.80 -19.97
C PRO A 150 0.68 -26.87 -18.87
N GLY A 151 1.76 -27.02 -18.09
CA GLY A 151 1.86 -27.97 -16.96
C GLY A 151 1.63 -27.33 -15.60
N VAL A 152 0.82 -26.27 -15.51
CA VAL A 152 0.52 -25.59 -14.25
C VAL A 152 0.03 -26.57 -13.17
N LYS A 153 0.45 -26.34 -11.92
CA LYS A 153 -0.09 -27.08 -10.76
C LYS A 153 -0.83 -26.14 -9.83
N TRP A 154 -2.09 -26.46 -9.54
CA TRP A 154 -2.87 -25.83 -8.49
C TRP A 154 -2.87 -26.72 -7.26
N LEU A 155 -2.36 -26.19 -6.15
CA LEU A 155 -2.01 -26.97 -4.99
C LEU A 155 -2.72 -26.43 -3.75
N SER A 156 -3.29 -27.32 -2.95
CA SER A 156 -3.78 -26.99 -1.61
C SER A 156 -2.84 -27.56 -0.56
N LEU A 157 -2.47 -26.72 0.40
CA LEU A 157 -1.62 -27.07 1.54
C LEU A 157 -2.45 -27.04 2.81
N GLU A 158 -2.61 -28.18 3.48
CA GLU A 158 -3.26 -28.29 4.77
C GLU A 158 -2.31 -28.96 5.76
N ALA A 159 -1.89 -28.22 6.80
CA ALA A 159 -0.88 -28.68 7.75
C ALA A 159 0.40 -29.19 7.04
N ASP A 160 0.64 -30.49 7.07
CA ASP A 160 1.78 -31.18 6.46
C ASP A 160 1.45 -31.87 5.11
N LYS A 161 0.21 -31.71 4.63
CA LYS A 161 -0.28 -32.36 3.40
C LYS A 161 -0.39 -31.38 2.24
N LEU A 162 0.25 -31.75 1.12
CA LEU A 162 0.09 -31.09 -0.17
C LEU A 162 -0.82 -31.92 -1.07
N THR A 163 -1.82 -31.30 -1.68
CA THR A 163 -2.76 -31.92 -2.63
C THR A 163 -2.75 -31.16 -3.96
N VAL A 164 -2.96 -31.88 -5.07
CA VAL A 164 -3.04 -31.29 -6.41
C VAL A 164 -4.50 -31.22 -6.80
N ASP A 165 -5.06 -30.00 -6.78
CA ASP A 165 -6.46 -29.75 -7.16
C ASP A 165 -6.61 -29.50 -8.67
N GLY A 166 -5.54 -29.00 -9.29
CA GLY A 166 -5.50 -28.73 -10.72
C GLY A 166 -4.18 -29.19 -11.32
N ASP A 167 -4.27 -30.01 -12.36
CA ASP A 167 -3.11 -30.54 -13.08
C ASP A 167 -3.20 -30.21 -14.57
N GLY A 168 -2.52 -29.14 -14.96
CA GLY A 168 -2.44 -28.66 -16.32
C GLY A 168 -3.51 -27.64 -16.70
N ARG A 169 -3.19 -26.86 -17.74
CA ARG A 169 -3.97 -25.71 -18.21
C ARG A 169 -5.42 -26.08 -18.55
N GLU A 170 -5.61 -27.14 -19.35
CA GLU A 170 -6.95 -27.53 -19.81
C GLU A 170 -7.83 -28.09 -18.69
N ALA A 171 -7.24 -28.78 -17.72
CA ALA A 171 -7.97 -29.26 -16.55
C ALA A 171 -8.52 -28.09 -15.72
N LEU A 172 -7.67 -27.08 -15.46
CA LEU A 172 -8.08 -25.87 -14.74
C LEU A 172 -9.10 -25.04 -15.53
N ARG A 173 -8.92 -24.88 -16.84
CA ARG A 173 -9.89 -24.22 -17.72
C ARG A 173 -11.27 -24.86 -17.61
N THR A 174 -11.34 -26.18 -17.75
CA THR A 174 -12.59 -26.95 -17.69
C THR A 174 -13.26 -26.82 -16.31
N TRP A 175 -12.46 -26.93 -15.25
CA TRP A 175 -12.95 -26.77 -13.89
C TRP A 175 -13.51 -25.36 -13.65
N LEU A 176 -12.79 -24.31 -14.09
CA LEU A 176 -13.21 -22.91 -13.97
C LEU A 176 -14.52 -22.63 -14.73
N ALA A 177 -14.68 -23.18 -15.93
CA ALA A 177 -15.92 -23.03 -16.69
C ALA A 177 -17.14 -23.59 -15.90
N GLY A 178 -16.97 -24.76 -15.28
CA GLY A 178 -18.00 -25.34 -14.42
C GLY A 178 -18.20 -24.58 -13.11
N TYR A 179 -17.13 -24.03 -12.53
CA TYR A 179 -17.16 -23.22 -11.31
C TYR A 179 -17.94 -21.92 -11.51
N PHE A 180 -17.64 -21.17 -12.56
CA PHE A 180 -18.34 -19.92 -12.88
C PHE A 180 -19.81 -20.15 -13.22
N GLY A 181 -20.14 -21.25 -13.91
CA GLY A 181 -21.54 -21.62 -14.14
C GLY A 181 -22.31 -21.92 -12.85
N LYS A 182 -21.65 -22.45 -11.82
CA LYS A 182 -22.25 -22.75 -10.51
C LYS A 182 -22.37 -21.52 -9.61
N LEU A 183 -21.43 -20.58 -9.72
CA LEU A 183 -21.34 -19.38 -8.90
C LEU A 183 -21.26 -18.13 -9.79
N PRO A 184 -22.37 -17.71 -10.42
CA PRO A 184 -22.36 -16.67 -11.45
C PRO A 184 -22.07 -15.25 -10.92
N ASP A 185 -22.02 -15.07 -9.60
CA ASP A 185 -21.72 -13.79 -8.94
C ASP A 185 -20.46 -13.86 -8.06
N VAL A 186 -19.66 -14.94 -8.21
CA VAL A 186 -18.41 -15.06 -7.48
C VAL A 186 -17.45 -13.96 -7.92
N ARG A 187 -16.81 -13.33 -6.94
CA ARG A 187 -15.80 -12.31 -7.17
C ARG A 187 -14.68 -12.44 -6.16
N SER A 188 -13.46 -12.31 -6.65
CA SER A 188 -12.24 -12.29 -5.85
C SER A 188 -11.60 -10.91 -5.81
N GLU A 189 -10.88 -10.62 -4.73
CA GLU A 189 -10.06 -9.43 -4.55
C GLU A 189 -8.75 -9.80 -3.85
N PHE A 190 -7.62 -9.27 -4.31
CA PHE A 190 -6.37 -9.32 -3.55
C PHE A 190 -6.30 -8.15 -2.57
N LEU A 191 -6.37 -8.48 -1.28
CA LEU A 191 -6.28 -7.53 -0.16
C LEU A 191 -4.84 -7.06 0.09
N SER A 192 -3.86 -7.90 -0.25
CA SER A 192 -2.43 -7.59 -0.21
C SER A 192 -1.68 -8.44 -1.23
N ILE A 193 -0.56 -7.91 -1.73
CA ILE A 193 0.37 -8.62 -2.63
C ILE A 193 1.79 -8.29 -2.18
N GLU A 194 2.60 -9.31 -1.96
CA GLU A 194 4.03 -9.22 -1.65
C GLU A 194 4.81 -10.10 -2.64
N GLN A 195 6.02 -9.71 -3.03
CA GLN A 195 6.82 -10.45 -4.02
C GLN A 195 8.24 -10.72 -3.53
N THR A 196 8.72 -11.93 -3.81
CA THR A 196 10.13 -12.33 -3.68
C THR A 196 10.52 -13.11 -4.93
N GLY A 197 11.29 -12.48 -5.83
CA GLY A 197 11.64 -13.08 -7.12
C GLY A 197 10.40 -13.44 -7.94
N ALA A 198 10.30 -14.68 -8.39
CA ALA A 198 9.16 -15.20 -9.17
C ALA A 198 7.90 -15.51 -8.32
N PHE A 199 7.97 -15.35 -7.00
CA PHE A 199 6.89 -15.75 -6.08
C PHE A 199 6.12 -14.53 -5.59
N LEU A 200 4.80 -14.58 -5.71
CA LEU A 200 3.87 -13.56 -5.24
C LEU A 200 2.94 -14.15 -4.19
N SER A 201 3.06 -13.68 -2.96
CA SER A 201 2.15 -14.03 -1.86
C SER A 201 0.99 -13.04 -1.83
N VAL A 202 -0.22 -13.57 -1.77
CA VAL A 202 -1.45 -12.77 -1.74
C VAL A 202 -2.32 -13.17 -0.55
N ARG A 203 -3.00 -12.18 0.02
CA ARG A 203 -4.20 -12.43 0.80
C ARG A 203 -5.39 -12.14 -0.10
N GLU A 204 -6.19 -13.15 -0.38
CA GLU A 204 -7.34 -13.05 -1.27
C GLU A 204 -8.63 -13.12 -0.47
N ARG A 205 -9.66 -12.38 -0.89
CA ARG A 205 -11.04 -12.55 -0.46
C ARG A 205 -11.89 -12.97 -1.64
N ALA A 206 -12.62 -14.07 -1.51
CA ALA A 206 -13.64 -14.49 -2.47
C ALA A 206 -15.04 -14.35 -1.85
N ALA A 207 -15.99 -13.82 -2.61
CA ALA A 207 -17.37 -13.64 -2.16
C ALA A 207 -18.37 -14.03 -3.26
N TRP A 208 -19.45 -14.72 -2.87
CA TRP A 208 -20.49 -15.26 -3.76
C TRP A 208 -21.84 -15.33 -3.06
N THR A 209 -22.92 -15.54 -3.80
CA THR A 209 -24.25 -15.81 -3.23
C THR A 209 -24.45 -17.32 -3.06
N GLY A 210 -24.77 -17.74 -1.84
CA GLY A 210 -25.11 -19.12 -1.52
C GLY A 210 -26.44 -19.55 -2.14
N LYS A 211 -26.69 -20.87 -2.19
CA LYS A 211 -27.97 -21.42 -2.70
C LYS A 211 -29.20 -20.94 -1.90
N ASP A 212 -28.99 -20.51 -0.67
CA ASP A 212 -29.98 -19.93 0.23
C ASP A 212 -30.20 -18.42 0.01
N GLY A 213 -29.54 -17.82 -1.00
CA GLY A 213 -29.58 -16.39 -1.27
C GLY A 213 -28.70 -15.55 -0.34
N THR A 214 -27.99 -16.17 0.61
CA THR A 214 -27.12 -15.43 1.54
C THR A 214 -25.80 -15.05 0.88
N ARG A 215 -25.35 -13.80 1.07
CA ARG A 215 -24.00 -13.41 0.64
C ARG A 215 -22.97 -14.09 1.56
N ARG A 216 -22.03 -14.81 0.96
CA ARG A 216 -20.94 -15.51 1.63
C ARG A 216 -19.61 -14.90 1.20
N SER A 217 -18.64 -14.95 2.11
CA SER A 217 -17.28 -14.48 1.85
C SER A 217 -16.28 -15.27 2.66
N GLN A 218 -15.09 -15.47 2.10
CA GLN A 218 -13.97 -16.10 2.79
C GLN A 218 -12.66 -15.48 2.32
N GLN A 219 -11.65 -15.53 3.19
CA GLN A 219 -10.29 -15.13 2.88
C GLN A 219 -9.37 -16.34 2.83
N SER A 220 -8.38 -16.31 1.96
CA SER A 220 -7.32 -17.33 1.88
C SER A 220 -5.96 -16.65 1.70
N HIS A 221 -4.91 -17.39 2.03
CA HIS A 221 -3.55 -17.05 1.64
C HIS A 221 -3.16 -17.88 0.42
N GLY A 222 -2.66 -17.22 -0.61
CA GLY A 222 -2.21 -17.84 -1.84
C GLY A 222 -0.78 -17.46 -2.13
N VAL A 223 0.00 -18.38 -2.69
CA VAL A 223 1.32 -18.08 -3.27
C VAL A 223 1.29 -18.48 -4.73
N TYR A 224 1.71 -17.57 -5.60
CA TYR A 224 1.79 -17.77 -7.03
C TYR A 224 3.24 -17.78 -7.47
N GLU A 225 3.61 -18.74 -8.30
CA GLU A 225 4.89 -18.73 -9.01
C GLU A 225 4.65 -18.37 -10.47
N ILE A 226 5.30 -17.31 -10.93
CA ILE A 226 5.19 -16.82 -12.31
C ILE A 226 6.54 -16.93 -12.98
N ARG A 227 6.57 -17.66 -14.11
CA ARG A 227 7.77 -17.89 -14.92
C ARG A 227 7.42 -17.68 -16.37
N ASP A 228 8.31 -17.06 -17.13
CA ASP A 228 8.15 -16.85 -18.57
C ASP A 228 6.81 -16.18 -18.93
N GLY A 229 6.33 -15.28 -18.06
CA GLY A 229 5.06 -14.56 -18.24
C GLY A 229 3.80 -15.40 -17.98
N LEU A 230 3.92 -16.59 -17.40
CA LEU A 230 2.81 -17.51 -17.13
C LEU A 230 2.80 -17.99 -15.68
N ILE A 231 1.60 -18.22 -15.14
CA ILE A 231 1.43 -18.85 -13.83
C ILE A 231 1.84 -20.32 -13.94
N ALA A 232 2.97 -20.67 -13.33
CA ALA A 232 3.51 -22.02 -13.32
C ALA A 232 2.92 -22.85 -12.18
N ARG A 233 2.68 -22.23 -11.01
CA ARG A 233 2.10 -22.90 -9.84
C ARG A 233 1.30 -21.91 -8.99
N ALA A 234 0.33 -22.45 -8.27
CA ALA A 234 -0.33 -21.77 -7.16
C ALA A 234 -0.42 -22.71 -5.95
N TRP A 235 -0.16 -22.19 -4.75
CA TRP A 235 -0.37 -22.86 -3.47
C TRP A 235 -1.41 -22.09 -2.68
N TYR A 236 -2.45 -22.76 -2.23
CA TYR A 236 -3.49 -22.19 -1.39
C TYR A 236 -3.48 -22.83 0.00
N PHE A 237 -3.56 -21.98 1.01
CA PHE A 237 -3.78 -22.38 2.39
C PHE A 237 -5.28 -22.43 2.70
N PRO A 238 -5.69 -23.08 3.81
CA PRO A 238 -7.11 -23.20 4.15
C PRO A 238 -7.78 -21.83 4.25
N SER A 239 -8.96 -21.71 3.66
CA SER A 239 -9.73 -20.48 3.72
C SER A 239 -10.37 -20.27 5.10
N VAL A 240 -10.39 -19.03 5.56
CA VAL A 240 -11.12 -18.60 6.76
C VAL A 240 -12.36 -17.84 6.32
N ARG A 241 -13.55 -18.26 6.78
CA ARG A 241 -14.79 -17.54 6.49
C ARG A 241 -14.76 -16.16 7.10
N ASP A 242 -15.21 -15.16 6.36
CA ASP A 242 -15.48 -13.86 6.96
C ASP A 242 -16.67 -14.01 7.92
N PRO A 243 -16.67 -13.28 9.06
CA PRO A 243 -17.82 -13.27 9.96
C PRO A 243 -19.06 -12.77 9.22
N ALA A 244 -20.23 -13.31 9.58
CA ALA A 244 -21.50 -12.81 9.06
C ALA A 244 -21.64 -11.31 9.39
N PRO A 245 -22.25 -10.51 8.51
CA PRO A 245 -22.57 -9.13 8.84
C PRO A 245 -23.36 -9.09 10.15
N PRO A 246 -23.12 -8.13 11.05
CA PRO A 246 -23.93 -7.99 12.24
C PRO A 246 -25.40 -7.84 11.84
N THR A 247 -26.28 -8.64 12.43
CA THR A 247 -27.73 -8.47 12.32
C THR A 247 -28.08 -7.08 12.87
N ARG A 248 -28.64 -6.22 12.01
CA ARG A 248 -29.21 -4.93 12.42
C ARG A 248 -30.48 -5.13 13.22
#